data_AF-H9AZH4-F1
#
_entry.id   AF-H9AZH4-F1
#
_cell.length_a   1.000
_cell.length_b   1.000
_cell.length_c   1.000
_cell.angle_alpha   90.00
_cell.angle_beta   90.00
_cell.angle_gamma   90.00
#
_symmetry.space_group_name_H-M   'P 1'
#
loop_
_entity.id
_entity.type
_entity.pdbx_description
1 polymer ?
#
loop_
_entity_poly.entity_id
_entity_poly.type
_entity_poly.pdbx_seq_one_letter_code
_entity_poly.pdbx_strand_id
1 'polypeptide(L)'
;LFKIRMPETVAEGTRLALRAFSLVVAVDEHGGIGDGRSIPWNVPEDMKFFRDVTTKLRGKNVKPSPAKRNAVVMGRKTWDSIPPKFRPLPGRLNVVLSSTLTTQHLLDGLPDEEKRNLHADSIVAVNGGLEQALQLLASPNYTPSIETVYCIGGGSVYAEALRPPCVHLLQAIYRTTIRASESSCSVFFRVPESGTEAAAGIEWQRETISEELTSANGNETKYYFEKLIPRNREEEQYLSLVDRIIREGNVKHDRTGVGTLSIFGAQMRFSLRNNRLPLLTTKRVFWRGVCEELLWFLRGETYAKKLSDKGVHIWDDNGSRAFLDSRGLTEYEEMDLGPVYGFQWRHFGAAYTHHDANYDGQGVDQIKAIVETLKTNPDDRRMLFTAWNPSALPRMALPPCHLLAQFYVSNGELSCMLYQRSCDMGLGVPFNIASYALLTILIAKATGLRPGELVHTLGDAHVYSNHVEPCNEQLKRVPRAFPYLVFRREREFLEDYEEGDMEVIDYA
;
A
#
# COMPACT_ATOMS: atom_id res chain seq x y z
N LEU A 1 -6.32 9.82 31.67
CA LEU A 1 -5.05 10.53 31.94
C LEU A 1 -3.84 9.80 31.39
N PHE A 2 -3.74 8.46 31.52
CA PHE A 2 -2.56 7.70 31.06
C PHE A 2 -2.50 7.53 29.52
N LYS A 3 -3.65 7.28 28.88
CA LYS A 3 -3.79 7.24 27.42
C LYS A 3 -3.44 8.56 26.71
N ILE A 4 -3.18 8.47 25.40
CA ILE A 4 -2.84 9.61 24.53
C ILE A 4 -4.08 10.01 23.74
N ARG A 5 -4.63 11.20 24.03
CA ARG A 5 -5.84 11.72 23.36
C ARG A 5 -5.51 12.20 21.94
N MET A 6 -6.33 11.80 20.98
CA MET A 6 -6.23 12.26 19.59
C MET A 6 -6.76 13.70 19.45
N PRO A 7 -6.14 14.55 18.60
CA PRO A 7 -6.59 15.93 18.38
C PRO A 7 -7.83 15.98 17.48
N GLU A 8 -8.48 17.14 17.41
CA GLU A 8 -9.62 17.36 16.51
C GLU A 8 -9.24 17.17 15.02
N THR A 9 -7.98 17.45 14.67
CA THR A 9 -7.42 17.31 13.32
C THR A 9 -7.07 15.85 12.95
N VAL A 10 -7.40 14.87 13.80
CA VAL A 10 -7.01 13.45 13.65
C VAL A 10 -7.25 12.87 12.25
N ALA A 11 -8.31 13.29 11.56
CA ALA A 11 -8.64 12.81 10.22
C ALA A 11 -8.05 13.67 9.07
N GLU A 12 -7.70 14.93 9.33
CA GLU A 12 -7.40 15.91 8.28
C GLU A 12 -6.12 15.58 7.50
N GLY A 13 -5.06 15.21 8.22
CA GLY A 13 -3.74 14.89 7.63
C GLY A 13 -3.66 13.53 6.92
N THR A 14 -4.69 12.69 7.03
CA THR A 14 -4.71 11.33 6.47
C THR A 14 -5.95 10.99 5.66
N ARG A 15 -6.83 11.97 5.39
CA ARG A 15 -7.96 11.74 4.49
C ARG A 15 -7.43 11.54 3.07
N LEU A 16 -7.83 10.43 2.44
CA LEU A 16 -7.45 10.15 1.07
C LEU A 16 -8.00 11.24 0.15
N ALA A 17 -7.12 12.02 -0.47
CA ALA A 17 -7.53 13.12 -1.35
C ALA A 17 -8.09 12.61 -2.69
N LEU A 18 -7.40 11.65 -3.30
CA LEU A 18 -7.72 11.07 -4.59
C LEU A 18 -7.42 9.57 -4.56
N ARG A 19 -8.26 8.77 -5.21
CA ARG A 19 -8.10 7.32 -5.28
C ARG A 19 -7.09 6.92 -6.36
N ALA A 20 -6.28 5.90 -6.09
CA ALA A 20 -5.38 5.32 -7.08
C ALA A 20 -6.15 4.58 -8.19
N PHE A 21 -5.57 4.53 -9.39
CA PHE A 21 -6.23 3.94 -10.54
C PHE A 21 -5.25 3.31 -11.53
N SER A 22 -5.75 2.51 -12.45
CA SER A 22 -5.04 1.99 -13.62
C SER A 22 -5.67 2.53 -14.90
N LEU A 23 -4.95 2.49 -16.01
CA LEU A 23 -5.42 2.94 -17.32
C LEU A 23 -5.43 1.76 -18.30
N VAL A 24 -6.49 1.62 -19.10
CA VAL A 24 -6.56 0.62 -20.18
C VAL A 24 -6.85 1.33 -21.49
N VAL A 25 -6.03 1.10 -22.52
CA VAL A 25 -6.16 1.78 -23.82
C VAL A 25 -5.71 0.88 -24.98
N ALA A 26 -6.37 1.01 -26.12
CA ALA A 26 -5.94 0.45 -27.40
C ALA A 26 -5.49 1.57 -28.34
N VAL A 27 -4.34 1.38 -29.00
CA VAL A 27 -3.72 2.34 -29.93
C VAL A 27 -3.32 1.68 -31.25
N ASP A 28 -3.13 2.47 -32.31
CA ASP A 28 -2.39 2.03 -33.49
C ASP A 28 -0.87 2.07 -33.23
N GLU A 29 -0.09 1.60 -34.20
CA GLU A 29 1.37 1.66 -34.19
C GLU A 29 1.95 3.09 -34.09
N HIS A 30 1.14 4.13 -34.32
CA HIS A 30 1.52 5.53 -34.19
C HIS A 30 0.99 6.19 -32.90
N GLY A 31 0.31 5.42 -32.04
CA GLY A 31 -0.27 5.89 -30.78
C GLY A 31 -1.66 6.49 -30.92
N GLY A 32 -2.27 6.47 -32.11
CA GLY A 32 -3.63 6.97 -32.34
C GLY A 32 -4.68 6.14 -31.61
N ILE A 33 -5.66 6.79 -30.98
CA ILE A 33 -6.77 6.13 -30.26
C ILE A 33 -8.13 6.28 -30.96
N GLY A 34 -8.16 6.96 -32.11
CA GLY A 34 -9.35 7.24 -32.91
C GLY A 34 -9.50 8.72 -33.30
N ASP A 35 -10.64 9.03 -33.90
CA ASP A 35 -11.03 10.37 -34.37
C ASP A 35 -11.68 11.26 -33.29
N GLY A 36 -11.78 10.73 -32.06
CA GLY A 36 -12.44 11.36 -30.92
C GLY A 36 -13.91 11.00 -30.72
N ARG A 37 -14.49 10.14 -31.58
CA ARG A 37 -15.88 9.65 -31.50
C ARG A 37 -16.01 8.15 -31.72
N SER A 38 -15.20 7.59 -32.61
CA SER A 38 -15.21 6.18 -33.00
C SER A 38 -13.87 5.50 -32.71
N ILE A 39 -13.91 4.17 -32.59
CA ILE A 39 -12.72 3.32 -32.53
C ILE A 39 -12.61 2.66 -33.91
N PRO A 40 -11.50 2.86 -34.66
CA PRO A 40 -11.39 2.42 -36.05
C PRO A 40 -11.19 0.89 -36.21
N TRP A 41 -10.94 0.18 -35.10
CA TRP A 41 -10.73 -1.27 -35.09
C TRP A 41 -11.70 -1.99 -34.15
N ASN A 42 -11.91 -3.27 -34.47
CA ASN A 42 -12.58 -4.22 -33.60
C ASN A 42 -11.76 -5.51 -33.54
N VAL A 43 -10.95 -5.65 -32.49
CA VAL A 43 -10.12 -6.84 -32.22
C VAL A 43 -10.80 -7.62 -31.08
N PRO A 44 -11.40 -8.80 -31.36
CA PRO A 44 -12.15 -9.56 -30.35
C PRO A 44 -11.35 -9.90 -29.09
N GLU A 45 -10.06 -10.19 -29.24
CA GLU A 45 -9.15 -10.55 -28.17
C GLU A 45 -8.84 -9.37 -27.25
N ASP A 46 -8.70 -8.16 -27.81
CA ASP A 46 -8.56 -6.91 -27.05
C ASP A 46 -9.83 -6.62 -26.24
N MET A 47 -11.01 -6.75 -26.86
CA MET A 47 -12.29 -6.58 -26.15
C MET A 47 -12.47 -7.60 -25.02
N LYS A 48 -12.03 -8.84 -25.23
CA LYS A 48 -11.99 -9.86 -24.17
C LYS A 48 -11.01 -9.48 -23.06
N PHE A 49 -9.81 -9.03 -23.41
CA PHE A 49 -8.81 -8.57 -22.45
C PHE A 49 -9.34 -7.41 -21.61
N PHE A 50 -9.88 -6.37 -22.25
CA PHE A 50 -10.52 -5.22 -21.61
C PHE A 50 -11.62 -5.64 -20.62
N ARG A 51 -12.53 -6.52 -21.06
CA ARG A 51 -13.59 -7.04 -20.18
C ARG A 51 -13.00 -7.77 -18.99
N ASP A 52 -12.06 -8.69 -19.23
CA ASP A 52 -11.51 -9.55 -18.19
C ASP A 52 -10.68 -8.73 -17.17
N VAL A 53 -9.84 -7.78 -17.62
CA VAL A 53 -9.00 -6.95 -16.74
C VAL A 53 -9.84 -5.99 -15.90
N THR A 54 -10.88 -5.38 -16.47
CA THR A 54 -11.70 -4.41 -15.74
C THR A 54 -12.77 -5.07 -14.87
N THR A 55 -13.15 -6.33 -15.13
CA THR A 55 -14.23 -7.01 -14.38
C THR A 55 -13.72 -7.92 -13.28
N LYS A 56 -12.60 -8.62 -13.47
CA LYS A 56 -12.10 -9.60 -12.49
C LYS A 56 -11.54 -8.90 -11.25
N LEU A 57 -11.80 -9.50 -10.09
CA LEU A 57 -11.18 -9.13 -8.81
C LEU A 57 -9.93 -9.97 -8.57
N ARG A 58 -9.08 -9.52 -7.66
CA ARG A 58 -7.97 -10.29 -7.11
C ARG A 58 -8.53 -11.49 -6.33
N GLY A 59 -7.87 -12.64 -6.50
CA GLY A 59 -8.35 -13.93 -5.97
C GLY A 59 -9.29 -14.64 -6.96
N LYS A 60 -8.88 -15.84 -7.42
CA LYS A 60 -9.45 -16.51 -8.60
C LYS A 60 -10.94 -16.87 -8.53
N ASN A 61 -11.59 -16.74 -7.37
CA ASN A 61 -12.96 -17.21 -7.14
C ASN A 61 -13.94 -16.13 -6.63
N VAL A 62 -13.55 -14.84 -6.64
CA VAL A 62 -14.42 -13.75 -6.17
C VAL A 62 -15.14 -13.12 -7.36
N LYS A 63 -16.47 -13.19 -7.36
CA LYS A 63 -17.31 -12.53 -8.36
C LYS A 63 -17.63 -11.08 -7.94
N PRO A 64 -17.68 -10.13 -8.88
CA PRO A 64 -18.09 -8.76 -8.56
C PRO A 64 -19.51 -8.70 -7.97
N SER A 65 -19.66 -7.85 -6.97
CA SER A 65 -20.92 -7.53 -6.29
C SER A 65 -20.95 -6.03 -5.93
N PRO A 66 -22.08 -5.46 -5.52
CA PRO A 66 -22.12 -4.07 -5.06
C PRO A 66 -21.15 -3.78 -3.90
N ALA A 67 -20.90 -4.77 -3.02
CA ALA A 67 -19.99 -4.64 -1.88
C ALA A 67 -18.49 -4.73 -2.26
N LYS A 68 -18.17 -5.46 -3.35
CA LYS A 68 -16.81 -5.59 -3.87
C LYS A 68 -16.83 -5.73 -5.39
N ARG A 69 -16.35 -4.71 -6.10
CA ARG A 69 -16.25 -4.69 -7.57
C ARG A 69 -15.17 -3.69 -8.00
N ASN A 70 -14.87 -3.64 -9.29
CA ASN A 70 -14.06 -2.57 -9.86
C ASN A 70 -14.95 -1.41 -10.35
N ALA A 71 -14.31 -0.26 -10.61
CA ALA A 71 -14.95 0.88 -11.26
C ALA A 71 -14.27 1.17 -12.61
N VAL A 72 -15.04 1.65 -13.58
CA VAL A 72 -14.56 2.18 -14.84
C VAL A 72 -14.92 3.67 -14.93
N VAL A 73 -13.93 4.53 -15.17
CA VAL A 73 -14.08 5.97 -15.35
C VAL A 73 -13.94 6.29 -16.83
N MET A 74 -14.95 6.95 -17.38
CA MET A 74 -14.98 7.28 -18.80
C MET A 74 -15.57 8.66 -19.08
N GLY A 75 -15.12 9.30 -20.16
CA GLY A 75 -15.74 10.54 -20.66
C GLY A 75 -17.13 10.29 -21.24
N ARG A 76 -18.01 11.30 -21.20
CA ARG A 76 -19.37 11.22 -21.76
C ARG A 76 -19.43 10.67 -23.20
N LYS A 77 -18.52 11.09 -24.08
CA LYS A 77 -18.48 10.60 -25.47
C LYS A 77 -18.14 9.10 -25.57
N THR A 78 -17.32 8.59 -24.65
CA THR A 78 -17.01 7.16 -24.54
C THR A 78 -18.22 6.39 -24.00
N TRP A 79 -18.98 6.97 -23.06
CA TRP A 79 -20.25 6.39 -22.62
C TRP A 79 -21.26 6.28 -23.77
N ASP A 80 -21.42 7.35 -24.55
CA ASP A 80 -22.36 7.41 -25.68
C ASP A 80 -22.01 6.39 -26.78
N SER A 81 -20.73 6.09 -26.98
CA SER A 81 -20.28 5.13 -28.00
C SER A 81 -20.57 3.67 -27.64
N ILE A 82 -20.84 3.36 -26.36
CA ILE A 82 -21.28 2.03 -25.95
C ILE A 82 -22.71 1.81 -26.48
N PRO A 83 -23.01 0.71 -27.20
CA PRO A 83 -24.37 0.43 -27.63
C PRO A 83 -25.36 0.35 -26.44
N PRO A 84 -26.59 0.90 -26.51
CA PRO A 84 -27.54 0.92 -25.39
C PRO A 84 -27.80 -0.45 -24.74
N LYS A 85 -27.77 -1.52 -25.54
CA LYS A 85 -27.90 -2.91 -25.04
C LYS A 85 -26.79 -3.31 -24.06
N PHE A 86 -25.59 -2.75 -24.21
CA PHE A 86 -24.42 -3.02 -23.37
C PHE A 86 -24.14 -1.91 -22.34
N ARG A 87 -25.03 -0.91 -22.22
CA ARG A 87 -24.98 0.09 -21.15
C ARG A 87 -25.80 -0.36 -19.94
N PRO A 88 -25.27 -0.24 -18.70
CA PRO A 88 -23.87 0.01 -18.36
C PRO A 88 -22.98 -1.22 -18.59
N LEU A 89 -21.65 -1.05 -18.51
CA LEU A 89 -20.72 -2.18 -18.55
C LEU A 89 -20.94 -3.07 -17.30
N PRO A 90 -21.35 -4.35 -17.47
CA PRO A 90 -21.82 -5.16 -16.35
C PRO A 90 -20.69 -5.55 -15.38
N GLY A 91 -21.07 -5.79 -14.12
CA GLY A 91 -20.15 -6.21 -13.04
C GLY A 91 -19.22 -5.12 -12.51
N ARG A 92 -19.41 -3.86 -12.92
CA ARG A 92 -18.54 -2.72 -12.59
C ARG A 92 -19.37 -1.50 -12.22
N LEU A 93 -18.83 -0.63 -11.38
CA LEU A 93 -19.36 0.73 -11.23
C LEU A 93 -18.95 1.55 -12.47
N ASN A 94 -19.91 2.17 -13.14
CA ASN A 94 -19.68 3.01 -14.31
C ASN A 94 -19.72 4.47 -13.88
N VAL A 95 -18.55 5.12 -13.88
CA VAL A 95 -18.38 6.53 -13.54
C VAL A 95 -18.23 7.33 -14.83
N VAL A 96 -19.16 8.23 -15.10
CA VAL A 96 -19.20 8.98 -16.36
C VAL A 96 -18.92 10.46 -16.10
N LEU A 97 -17.86 10.97 -16.74
CA LEU A 97 -17.47 12.37 -16.66
C LEU A 97 -18.32 13.20 -17.62
N SER A 98 -19.15 14.10 -17.08
CA SER A 98 -20.06 14.91 -17.88
C SER A 98 -20.40 16.22 -17.18
N SER A 99 -20.27 17.35 -17.91
CA SER A 99 -20.70 18.66 -17.42
C SER A 99 -22.18 18.95 -17.68
N THR A 100 -22.88 18.09 -18.42
CA THR A 100 -24.27 18.33 -18.85
C THR A 100 -25.24 17.22 -18.43
N LEU A 101 -24.75 16.02 -18.16
CA LEU A 101 -25.60 14.87 -17.79
C LEU A 101 -25.43 14.56 -16.31
N THR A 102 -26.55 14.55 -15.58
CA THR A 102 -26.61 14.05 -14.20
C THR A 102 -26.71 12.53 -14.20
N THR A 103 -26.59 11.89 -13.03
CA THR A 103 -26.83 10.44 -12.90
C THR A 103 -28.23 10.07 -13.40
N GLN A 104 -29.24 10.90 -13.10
CA GLN A 104 -30.60 10.68 -13.59
C GLN A 104 -30.66 10.74 -15.13
N HIS A 105 -30.04 11.73 -15.76
CA HIS A 105 -30.00 11.81 -17.23
C HIS A 105 -29.34 10.56 -17.87
N LEU A 106 -28.33 9.97 -17.22
CA LEU A 106 -27.71 8.74 -17.71
C LEU A 106 -28.64 7.53 -17.59
N LEU A 107 -29.42 7.46 -16.50
CA LEU A 107 -30.44 6.42 -16.30
C LEU A 107 -31.57 6.58 -17.32
N ASP A 108 -32.06 7.79 -17.56
CA ASP A 108 -33.12 8.08 -18.54
C ASP A 108 -32.74 7.62 -19.96
N GLY A 109 -31.44 7.58 -20.27
CA GLY A 109 -30.90 7.06 -21.53
C GLY A 109 -30.88 5.53 -21.66
N LEU A 110 -31.28 4.78 -20.63
CA LEU A 110 -31.46 3.32 -20.69
C LEU A 110 -32.84 2.96 -21.28
N PRO A 111 -32.95 1.85 -22.03
CA PRO A 111 -34.12 1.52 -22.85
C PRO A 111 -35.44 1.38 -22.09
N ASP A 112 -35.42 0.91 -20.84
CA ASP A 112 -36.62 0.56 -20.07
C ASP A 112 -36.42 0.77 -18.56
N GLU A 113 -37.54 0.90 -17.83
CA GLU A 113 -37.58 1.10 -16.37
C GLU A 113 -36.93 -0.04 -15.58
N GLU A 114 -37.10 -1.29 -16.03
CA GLU A 114 -36.53 -2.45 -15.35
C GLU A 114 -35.00 -2.36 -15.32
N LYS A 115 -34.41 -2.03 -16.48
CA LYS A 115 -32.98 -1.82 -16.62
C LYS A 115 -32.47 -0.60 -15.87
N ARG A 116 -33.27 0.48 -15.76
CA ARG A 116 -32.95 1.64 -14.93
C ARG A 116 -32.85 1.25 -13.46
N ASN A 117 -33.85 0.58 -12.93
CA ASN A 117 -33.88 0.17 -11.53
C ASN A 117 -32.77 -0.84 -11.20
N LEU A 118 -32.51 -1.81 -12.09
CA LEU A 118 -31.45 -2.80 -11.91
C LEU A 118 -30.04 -2.17 -11.85
N HIS A 119 -29.84 -1.03 -12.50
CA HIS A 119 -28.52 -0.42 -12.67
C HIS A 119 -28.34 0.94 -11.98
N ALA A 120 -29.33 1.40 -11.21
CA ALA A 120 -29.29 2.65 -10.47
C ALA A 120 -28.02 2.76 -9.60
N ASP A 121 -27.66 1.70 -8.87
CA ASP A 121 -26.46 1.67 -8.02
C ASP A 121 -25.15 1.43 -8.78
N SER A 122 -25.21 1.21 -10.10
CA SER A 122 -24.05 0.87 -10.94
C SER A 122 -23.62 2.00 -11.88
N ILE A 123 -24.30 3.15 -11.84
CA ILE A 123 -24.02 4.31 -12.67
C ILE A 123 -23.91 5.55 -11.79
N VAL A 124 -22.88 6.37 -12.01
CA VAL A 124 -22.76 7.68 -11.38
C VAL A 124 -22.17 8.68 -12.37
N ALA A 125 -22.79 9.86 -12.48
CA ALA A 125 -22.23 10.97 -13.23
C ALA A 125 -21.38 11.85 -12.31
N VAL A 126 -20.24 12.32 -12.81
CA VAL A 126 -19.39 13.30 -12.15
C VAL A 126 -19.32 14.56 -13.00
N ASN A 127 -19.72 15.69 -12.40
CA ASN A 127 -19.59 17.01 -13.01
C ASN A 127 -18.15 17.51 -12.86
N GLY A 128 -17.25 17.01 -13.70
CA GLY A 128 -15.83 17.33 -13.65
C GLY A 128 -14.98 16.45 -14.56
N GLY A 129 -13.66 16.56 -14.38
CA GLY A 129 -12.65 15.72 -15.02
C GLY A 129 -12.37 14.43 -14.25
N LEU A 130 -11.28 13.77 -14.62
CA LEU A 130 -10.80 12.57 -13.94
C LEU A 130 -10.48 12.85 -12.47
N GLU A 131 -9.88 14.00 -12.16
CA GLU A 131 -9.52 14.36 -10.78
C GLU A 131 -10.74 14.35 -9.86
N GLN A 132 -11.86 14.95 -10.26
CA GLN A 132 -13.10 14.96 -9.46
C GLN A 132 -13.69 13.55 -9.31
N ALA A 133 -13.53 12.68 -10.31
CA ALA A 133 -13.94 11.28 -10.18
C ALA A 133 -13.06 10.51 -9.20
N LEU A 134 -11.74 10.72 -9.22
CA LEU A 134 -10.83 10.10 -8.25
C LEU A 134 -11.07 10.62 -6.83
N GLN A 135 -11.47 11.89 -6.68
CA GLN A 135 -11.89 12.48 -5.41
C GLN A 135 -13.18 11.84 -4.89
N LEU A 136 -14.20 11.69 -5.75
CA LEU A 136 -15.44 10.98 -5.39
C LEU A 136 -15.13 9.54 -4.96
N LEU A 137 -14.31 8.84 -5.73
CA LEU A 137 -13.95 7.44 -5.49
C LEU A 137 -13.08 7.25 -4.22
N ALA A 138 -12.44 8.31 -3.72
CA ALA A 138 -11.73 8.30 -2.45
C ALA A 138 -12.67 8.37 -1.23
N SER A 139 -13.96 8.70 -1.43
CA SER A 139 -14.92 8.80 -0.34
C SER A 139 -15.26 7.45 0.31
N PRO A 140 -15.76 7.43 1.57
CA PRO A 140 -16.07 6.19 2.29
C PRO A 140 -17.09 5.26 1.61
N ASN A 141 -17.95 5.79 0.72
CA ASN A 141 -18.92 4.98 -0.02
C ASN A 141 -18.24 4.06 -1.04
N TYR A 142 -17.10 4.49 -1.61
CA TYR A 142 -16.40 3.80 -2.69
C TYR A 142 -15.06 3.23 -2.27
N THR A 143 -14.42 3.79 -1.24
CA THR A 143 -13.17 3.27 -0.71
C THR A 143 -13.44 2.59 0.62
N PRO A 144 -13.21 1.26 0.72
CA PRO A 144 -12.49 0.35 -0.19
C PRO A 144 -13.41 -0.66 -0.91
N SER A 145 -14.70 -0.36 -1.04
CA SER A 145 -15.68 -1.21 -1.74
C SER A 145 -15.31 -1.40 -3.22
N ILE A 146 -14.76 -0.37 -3.86
CA ILE A 146 -14.11 -0.45 -5.16
C ILE A 146 -12.69 -0.98 -4.98
N GLU A 147 -12.41 -2.14 -5.58
CA GLU A 147 -11.11 -2.78 -5.48
C GLU A 147 -10.05 -2.13 -6.37
N THR A 148 -10.40 -1.87 -7.65
CA THR A 148 -9.53 -1.18 -8.61
C THR A 148 -10.36 -0.20 -9.43
N VAL A 149 -9.82 1.00 -9.64
CA VAL A 149 -10.38 2.00 -10.55
C VAL A 149 -9.65 1.90 -11.90
N TYR A 150 -10.39 1.85 -13.00
CA TYR A 150 -9.84 1.83 -14.35
C TYR A 150 -10.29 3.05 -15.15
N CYS A 151 -9.35 3.88 -15.61
CA CYS A 151 -9.58 4.89 -16.63
C CYS A 151 -9.63 4.21 -18.00
N ILE A 152 -10.76 4.34 -18.71
CA ILE A 152 -11.01 3.64 -19.97
C ILE A 152 -11.23 4.61 -21.16
N GLY A 153 -10.81 5.86 -20.99
CA GLY A 153 -10.82 6.89 -22.03
C GLY A 153 -11.97 7.90 -21.92
N GLY A 154 -12.15 8.79 -22.88
CA GLY A 154 -11.37 8.97 -24.11
C GLY A 154 -10.12 9.85 -23.94
N GLY A 155 -9.64 10.42 -25.06
CA GLY A 155 -8.38 11.16 -25.12
C GLY A 155 -8.21 12.30 -24.11
N SER A 156 -9.27 13.06 -23.83
CA SER A 156 -9.21 14.12 -22.81
C SER A 156 -8.98 13.56 -21.39
N VAL A 157 -9.57 12.40 -21.09
CA VAL A 157 -9.43 11.71 -19.80
C VAL A 157 -8.04 11.12 -19.68
N TYR A 158 -7.51 10.52 -20.75
CA TYR A 158 -6.13 10.04 -20.79
C TYR A 158 -5.10 11.17 -20.65
N ALA A 159 -5.32 12.31 -21.30
CA ALA A 159 -4.45 13.47 -21.17
C ALA A 159 -4.43 14.02 -19.74
N GLU A 160 -5.54 13.91 -19.00
CA GLU A 160 -5.61 14.25 -17.58
C GLU A 160 -4.94 13.19 -16.70
N ALA A 161 -5.14 11.91 -17.01
CA ALA A 161 -4.50 10.79 -16.31
C ALA A 161 -2.96 10.82 -16.38
N LEU A 162 -2.40 11.31 -17.49
CA LEU A 162 -0.95 11.31 -17.76
C LEU A 162 -0.25 12.60 -17.32
N ARG A 163 -0.92 13.50 -16.61
CA ARG A 163 -0.32 14.72 -16.04
C ARG A 163 -0.62 14.85 -14.54
N PRO A 164 0.18 15.65 -13.79
CA PRO A 164 -0.14 15.97 -12.41
C PRO A 164 -1.50 16.67 -12.27
N PRO A 165 -2.24 16.43 -11.16
CA PRO A 165 -1.86 15.55 -10.04
C PRO A 165 -2.17 14.06 -10.29
N CYS A 166 -3.05 13.72 -11.23
CA CYS A 166 -3.57 12.36 -11.43
C CYS A 166 -2.47 11.32 -11.73
N VAL A 167 -1.44 11.68 -12.48
CA VAL A 167 -0.38 10.73 -12.88
C VAL A 167 0.37 10.10 -11.70
N HIS A 168 0.44 10.78 -10.56
CA HIS A 168 1.07 10.25 -9.34
C HIS A 168 0.27 9.13 -8.66
N LEU A 169 -0.99 8.92 -9.09
CA LEU A 169 -1.90 7.90 -8.59
C LEU A 169 -2.08 6.75 -9.60
N LEU A 170 -1.51 6.89 -10.80
CA LEU A 170 -1.60 5.89 -11.87
C LEU A 170 -0.67 4.71 -11.58
N GLN A 171 -1.26 3.58 -11.19
CA GLN A 171 -0.55 2.37 -10.75
C GLN A 171 -0.02 1.54 -11.92
N ALA A 172 -0.76 1.52 -13.04
CA ALA A 172 -0.39 0.76 -14.23
C ALA A 172 -1.09 1.29 -15.49
N ILE A 173 -0.44 1.14 -16.63
CA ILE A 173 -1.01 1.35 -17.96
C ILE A 173 -1.04 0.01 -18.68
N TYR A 174 -2.22 -0.45 -19.05
CA TYR A 174 -2.45 -1.58 -19.92
C TYR A 174 -2.69 -1.06 -21.33
N ARG A 175 -1.71 -1.26 -22.22
CA ARG A 175 -1.76 -0.79 -23.61
C ARG A 175 -1.87 -1.98 -24.54
N THR A 176 -2.84 -1.94 -25.43
CA THR A 176 -2.91 -2.81 -26.61
C THR A 176 -2.46 -2.01 -27.82
N THR A 177 -1.47 -2.50 -28.56
CA THR A 177 -1.07 -1.89 -29.84
C THR A 177 -1.58 -2.74 -31.00
N ILE A 178 -2.21 -2.10 -31.98
CA ILE A 178 -2.90 -2.75 -33.10
C ILE A 178 -2.32 -2.24 -34.43
N ARG A 179 -1.88 -3.15 -35.31
CA ARG A 179 -1.44 -2.79 -36.66
C ARG A 179 -2.65 -2.50 -37.55
N ALA A 180 -3.04 -1.24 -37.62
CA ALA A 180 -4.13 -0.77 -38.46
C ALA A 180 -3.65 -0.45 -39.88
N SER A 181 -4.36 -0.97 -40.90
CA SER A 181 -4.00 -0.81 -42.31
C SER A 181 -4.19 0.63 -42.83
N GLU A 182 -5.19 1.35 -42.31
CA GLU A 182 -5.43 2.77 -42.54
C GLU A 182 -5.98 3.37 -41.24
N SER A 183 -5.23 4.25 -40.57
CA SER A 183 -5.66 4.90 -39.33
C SER A 183 -5.68 6.42 -39.50
N SER A 184 -6.88 6.99 -39.63
CA SER A 184 -7.15 8.44 -39.67
C SER A 184 -7.34 9.01 -38.26
N CYS A 185 -6.50 8.57 -37.30
CA CYS A 185 -6.58 9.02 -35.92
C CYS A 185 -6.18 10.50 -35.79
N SER A 186 -6.93 11.25 -34.98
CA SER A 186 -6.63 12.66 -34.67
C SER A 186 -6.17 12.87 -33.24
N VAL A 187 -6.40 11.87 -32.37
CA VAL A 187 -6.02 11.90 -30.97
C VAL A 187 -4.99 10.81 -30.70
N PHE A 188 -3.89 11.18 -30.03
CA PHE A 188 -2.76 10.30 -29.77
C PHE A 188 -2.56 10.09 -28.27
N PHE A 189 -2.29 8.85 -27.89
CA PHE A 189 -1.87 8.44 -26.56
C PHE A 189 -0.36 8.26 -26.55
N ARG A 190 0.33 9.04 -25.70
CA ARG A 190 1.78 8.95 -25.51
C ARG A 190 2.08 8.95 -24.03
N VAL A 191 2.83 7.94 -23.59
CA VAL A 191 3.33 7.87 -22.21
C VAL A 191 4.50 8.84 -22.09
N PRO A 192 4.54 9.71 -21.08
CA PRO A 192 5.67 10.62 -20.89
C PRO A 192 7.00 9.87 -20.78
N GLU A 193 8.02 10.35 -21.49
CA GLU A 193 9.35 9.76 -21.47
C GLU A 193 10.10 10.09 -20.17
N SER A 194 10.81 9.11 -19.60
CA SER A 194 11.60 9.28 -18.39
C SER A 194 12.58 10.45 -18.51
N GLY A 195 12.64 11.29 -17.47
CA GLY A 195 13.53 12.46 -17.43
C GLY A 195 12.98 13.72 -18.11
N THR A 196 11.84 13.64 -18.79
CA THR A 196 11.16 14.83 -19.34
C THR A 196 10.35 15.56 -18.27
N GLU A 197 10.10 16.86 -18.46
CA GLU A 197 9.21 17.65 -17.59
C GLU A 197 7.79 17.05 -17.52
N ALA A 198 7.30 16.53 -18.65
CA ALA A 198 5.99 15.90 -18.75
C ALA A 198 5.88 14.62 -17.91
N ALA A 199 6.99 13.94 -17.61
CA ALA A 199 7.00 12.73 -16.79
C ALA A 199 6.92 13.01 -15.29
N ALA A 200 7.09 14.27 -14.85
CA ALA A 200 6.96 14.69 -13.45
C ALA A 200 7.76 13.79 -12.46
N GLY A 201 8.96 13.37 -12.88
CA GLY A 201 9.84 12.48 -12.11
C GLY A 201 9.46 11.00 -12.09
N ILE A 202 8.40 10.59 -12.81
CA ILE A 202 8.01 9.19 -12.96
C ILE A 202 8.80 8.54 -14.08
N GLU A 203 9.39 7.37 -13.82
CA GLU A 203 10.01 6.54 -14.84
C GLU A 203 9.06 5.40 -15.20
N TRP A 204 8.45 5.46 -16.39
CA TRP A 204 7.59 4.38 -16.88
C TRP A 204 8.43 3.24 -17.45
N GLN A 205 8.17 2.02 -17.00
CA GLN A 205 8.86 0.82 -17.48
C GLN A 205 7.88 -0.32 -17.75
N ARG A 206 8.26 -1.24 -18.64
CA ARG A 206 7.49 -2.44 -18.95
C ARG A 206 7.65 -3.48 -17.84
N GLU A 207 6.54 -3.87 -17.23
CA GLU A 207 6.48 -5.09 -16.41
C GLU A 207 6.39 -6.32 -17.31
N THR A 208 5.57 -6.25 -18.35
CA THR A 208 5.37 -7.33 -19.33
C THR A 208 5.11 -6.78 -20.72
N ILE A 209 5.53 -7.53 -21.73
CA ILE A 209 5.15 -7.37 -23.14
C ILE A 209 4.80 -8.76 -23.68
N SER A 210 3.69 -8.88 -24.41
CA SER A 210 3.37 -10.13 -25.10
C SER A 210 4.18 -10.26 -26.39
N GLU A 211 4.28 -11.47 -26.91
CA GLU A 211 4.64 -11.68 -28.31
C GLU A 211 3.64 -10.97 -29.25
N GLU A 212 4.03 -10.79 -30.52
CA GLU A 212 3.10 -10.34 -31.55
C GLU A 212 2.06 -11.44 -31.82
N LEU A 213 0.79 -11.07 -31.73
CA LEU A 213 -0.36 -11.96 -31.89
C LEU A 213 -1.11 -11.63 -33.19
N THR A 214 -1.88 -12.59 -33.67
CA THR A 214 -2.75 -12.44 -34.84
C THR A 214 -4.20 -12.59 -34.41
N SER A 215 -5.04 -11.62 -34.74
CA SER A 215 -6.46 -11.66 -34.37
C SER A 215 -7.21 -12.66 -35.24
N ALA A 216 -8.19 -13.35 -34.65
CA ALA A 216 -9.13 -14.20 -35.37
C ALA A 216 -10.20 -13.39 -36.13
N ASN A 217 -10.01 -12.08 -36.30
CA ASN A 217 -10.86 -11.25 -37.15
C ASN A 217 -10.57 -11.53 -38.65
N GLY A 218 -11.45 -11.06 -39.53
CA GLY A 218 -11.34 -11.32 -40.97
C GLY A 218 -10.09 -10.75 -41.66
N ASN A 219 -9.31 -9.90 -40.97
CA ASN A 219 -8.16 -9.20 -41.53
C ASN A 219 -6.82 -9.68 -40.94
N GLU A 220 -6.84 -10.73 -40.11
CA GLU A 220 -5.66 -11.24 -39.40
C GLU A 220 -4.84 -10.14 -38.72
N THR A 221 -5.52 -9.17 -38.11
CA THR A 221 -4.89 -7.97 -37.57
C THR A 221 -3.82 -8.34 -36.54
N LYS A 222 -2.60 -7.81 -36.72
CA LYS A 222 -1.50 -8.02 -35.77
C LYS A 222 -1.66 -7.09 -34.57
N TYR A 223 -1.43 -7.60 -33.37
CA TYR A 223 -1.53 -6.83 -32.13
C TYR A 223 -0.64 -7.40 -31.03
N TYR A 224 -0.36 -6.62 -30.00
CA TYR A 224 0.33 -7.09 -28.79
C TYR A 224 -0.11 -6.28 -27.56
N PHE A 225 0.14 -6.83 -26.37
CA PHE A 225 -0.19 -6.22 -25.08
C PHE A 225 1.07 -5.79 -24.33
N GLU A 226 0.98 -4.65 -23.64
CA GLU A 226 1.98 -4.17 -22.71
C GLU A 226 1.33 -3.80 -21.38
N LYS A 227 2.06 -4.09 -20.29
CA LYS A 227 1.77 -3.53 -18.97
C LYS A 227 2.95 -2.65 -18.56
N LEU A 228 2.69 -1.36 -18.46
CA LEU A 228 3.64 -0.38 -17.95
C LEU A 228 3.31 -0.05 -16.50
N ILE A 229 4.35 0.15 -15.69
CA ILE A 229 4.24 0.53 -14.29
C ILE A 229 5.22 1.67 -14.00
N PRO A 230 4.92 2.56 -13.03
CA PRO A 230 5.90 3.52 -12.55
C PRO A 230 6.98 2.76 -11.76
N ARG A 231 8.25 3.00 -12.09
CA ARG A 231 9.38 2.35 -11.45
C ARG A 231 9.42 2.66 -9.95
N ASN A 232 9.43 1.60 -9.13
CA ASN A 232 9.49 1.75 -7.67
C ASN A 232 10.93 1.68 -7.16
N ARG A 233 11.61 2.83 -7.19
CA ARG A 233 12.97 3.00 -6.66
C ARG A 233 13.07 2.72 -5.16
N GLU A 234 11.96 2.88 -4.43
CA GLU A 234 11.92 2.66 -2.98
C GLU A 234 12.05 1.15 -2.66
N GLU A 235 11.32 0.28 -3.35
CA GLU A 235 11.47 -1.17 -3.19
C GLU A 235 12.75 -1.73 -3.85
N GLU A 236 13.27 -1.09 -4.90
CA GLU A 236 14.57 -1.46 -5.49
C GLU A 236 15.73 -1.34 -4.49
N GLN A 237 15.65 -0.45 -3.48
CA GLN A 237 16.64 -0.39 -2.40
C GLN A 237 16.71 -1.72 -1.62
N TYR A 238 15.55 -2.27 -1.26
CA TYR A 238 15.45 -3.56 -0.57
C TYR A 238 15.98 -4.70 -1.42
N LEU A 239 15.58 -4.79 -2.69
CA LEU A 239 16.02 -5.86 -3.58
C LEU A 239 17.52 -5.79 -3.87
N SER A 240 18.04 -4.59 -4.09
CA SER A 240 19.48 -4.38 -4.31
C SER A 240 20.29 -4.79 -3.08
N LEU A 241 19.75 -4.54 -1.88
CA LEU A 241 20.37 -4.96 -0.62
C LEU A 241 20.36 -6.49 -0.44
N VAL A 242 19.24 -7.15 -0.81
CA VAL A 242 19.14 -8.62 -0.82
C VAL A 242 20.14 -9.23 -1.80
N ASP A 243 20.21 -8.74 -3.04
CA ASP A 243 21.18 -9.22 -4.05
C ASP A 243 22.61 -9.09 -3.55
N ARG A 244 22.98 -7.92 -3.00
CA ARG A 244 24.31 -7.69 -2.44
C ARG A 244 24.63 -8.65 -1.29
N ILE A 245 23.70 -8.91 -0.38
CA ILE A 245 23.91 -9.87 0.72
C ILE A 245 24.14 -11.28 0.18
N ILE A 246 23.37 -11.71 -0.81
CA ILE A 246 23.51 -13.06 -1.38
C ILE A 246 24.85 -13.22 -2.12
N ARG A 247 25.27 -12.20 -2.86
CA ARG A 247 26.47 -12.26 -3.72
C ARG A 247 27.77 -12.01 -2.97
N GLU A 248 27.75 -11.11 -1.99
CA GLU A 248 28.95 -10.55 -1.36
C GLU A 248 28.93 -10.69 0.17
N GLY A 249 27.81 -11.15 0.75
CA GLY A 249 27.65 -11.26 2.19
C GLY A 249 28.55 -12.33 2.81
N ASN A 250 28.97 -12.07 4.05
CA ASN A 250 29.80 -12.98 4.82
C ASN A 250 28.95 -14.14 5.33
N VAL A 251 29.36 -15.37 5.00
CA VAL A 251 28.73 -16.59 5.51
C VAL A 251 29.08 -16.74 6.99
N LYS A 252 28.05 -16.94 7.81
CA LYS A 252 28.16 -17.28 9.24
C LYS A 252 27.35 -18.54 9.51
N HIS A 253 27.88 -19.43 10.34
CA HIS A 253 27.15 -20.60 10.84
C HIS A 253 26.79 -20.36 12.30
N ASP A 254 25.51 -20.54 12.64
CA ASP A 254 25.05 -20.50 14.03
C ASP A 254 24.99 -21.90 14.64
N ARG A 255 24.79 -21.96 15.96
CA ARG A 255 24.65 -23.20 16.73
C ARG A 255 23.44 -24.06 16.32
N THR A 256 22.48 -23.48 15.58
CA THR A 256 21.27 -24.15 15.08
C THR A 256 21.45 -24.75 13.70
N GLY A 257 22.56 -24.45 13.01
CA GLY A 257 22.92 -25.04 11.71
C GLY A 257 22.25 -24.40 10.49
N VAL A 258 21.44 -23.35 10.66
CA VAL A 258 20.71 -22.70 9.55
C VAL A 258 21.66 -21.80 8.72
N GLY A 259 22.57 -21.11 9.41
CA GLY A 259 23.53 -20.20 8.80
C GLY A 259 22.90 -18.97 8.13
N THR A 260 23.72 -17.95 7.91
CA THR A 260 23.30 -16.67 7.31
C THR A 260 24.38 -16.14 6.38
N LEU A 261 23.97 -15.39 5.36
CA LEU A 261 24.84 -14.44 4.64
C LEU A 261 24.53 -13.05 5.16
N SER A 262 25.54 -12.27 5.50
CA SER A 262 25.33 -10.96 6.16
C SER A 262 26.28 -9.87 5.70
N ILE A 263 25.77 -8.64 5.69
CA ILE A 263 26.58 -7.42 5.65
C ILE A 263 26.27 -6.57 6.90
N PHE A 264 27.09 -5.55 7.14
CA PHE A 264 26.94 -4.68 8.30
C PHE A 264 26.80 -3.22 7.89
N GLY A 265 25.69 -2.59 8.29
CA GLY A 265 25.39 -1.20 7.97
C GLY A 265 24.72 -1.03 6.61
N ALA A 266 23.44 -0.65 6.63
CA ALA A 266 22.71 -0.17 5.46
C ALA A 266 21.64 0.84 5.88
N GLN A 267 21.10 1.57 4.92
CA GLN A 267 19.97 2.47 5.15
C GLN A 267 19.05 2.49 3.94
N MET A 268 17.74 2.54 4.19
CA MET A 268 16.70 2.68 3.17
C MET A 268 15.75 3.82 3.50
N ARG A 269 15.05 4.36 2.49
CA ARG A 269 14.09 5.47 2.61
C ARG A 269 12.79 5.16 1.90
N PHE A 270 11.67 5.49 2.54
CA PHE A 270 10.31 5.23 2.05
C PHE A 270 9.40 6.44 2.28
N SER A 271 8.65 6.84 1.26
CA SER A 271 7.70 7.95 1.38
C SER A 271 6.38 7.47 1.99
N LEU A 272 5.87 8.23 2.97
CA LEU A 272 4.56 8.02 3.60
C LEU A 272 3.54 9.09 3.19
N ARG A 273 3.98 10.06 2.37
CA ARG A 273 3.16 11.19 1.92
C ARG A 273 1.95 10.70 1.14
N ASN A 274 0.85 11.45 1.25
CA ASN A 274 -0.37 11.23 0.48
C ASN A 274 -0.89 9.78 0.60
N ASN A 275 -0.95 9.27 1.83
CA ASN A 275 -1.46 7.94 2.18
C ASN A 275 -0.64 6.75 1.69
N ARG A 276 0.53 6.95 1.07
CA ARG A 276 1.33 5.83 0.57
C ARG A 276 1.83 4.94 1.71
N LEU A 277 1.76 3.63 1.52
CA LEU A 277 2.20 2.63 2.49
C LEU A 277 3.24 1.70 1.84
N PRO A 278 4.50 1.68 2.30
CA PRO A 278 5.58 0.90 1.68
C PRO A 278 5.50 -0.61 1.99
N LEU A 279 4.38 -1.24 1.66
CA LEU A 279 4.26 -2.71 1.62
C LEU A 279 4.88 -3.22 0.33
N LEU A 280 5.97 -3.98 0.45
CA LEU A 280 6.69 -4.54 -0.69
C LEU A 280 5.76 -5.36 -1.59
N THR A 281 5.94 -5.23 -2.90
CA THR A 281 5.05 -5.79 -3.93
C THR A 281 5.61 -7.08 -4.54
N THR A 282 6.93 -7.23 -4.53
CA THR A 282 7.60 -8.45 -5.02
C THR A 282 7.36 -9.66 -4.12
N LYS A 283 6.93 -9.46 -2.87
CA LYS A 283 6.47 -10.51 -1.95
C LYS A 283 5.43 -9.95 -1.00
N ARG A 284 4.28 -10.63 -0.89
CA ARG A 284 3.18 -10.22 -0.02
C ARG A 284 3.63 -10.14 1.44
N VAL A 285 3.40 -9.00 2.07
CA VAL A 285 3.64 -8.76 3.51
C VAL A 285 2.36 -9.06 4.29
N PHE A 286 2.49 -9.65 5.48
CA PHE A 286 1.36 -10.01 6.34
C PHE A 286 0.83 -8.78 7.12
N TRP A 287 0.18 -7.86 6.41
CA TRP A 287 -0.32 -6.58 6.96
C TRP A 287 -1.13 -6.73 8.26
N ARG A 288 -2.06 -7.69 8.31
CA ARG A 288 -2.90 -7.90 9.50
C ARG A 288 -2.06 -8.20 10.75
N GLY A 289 -1.01 -9.01 10.60
CA GLY A 289 -0.05 -9.28 11.66
C GLY A 289 0.75 -8.03 12.06
N VAL A 290 1.23 -7.27 11.07
CA VAL A 290 1.93 -5.99 11.29
C VAL A 290 1.08 -5.02 12.10
N CYS A 291 -0.17 -4.83 11.70
CA CYS A 291 -1.06 -3.86 12.32
C CYS A 291 -1.41 -4.26 13.76
N GLU A 292 -1.81 -5.52 13.98
CA GLU A 292 -2.15 -6.02 15.31
C GLU A 292 -0.97 -5.94 16.29
N GLU A 293 0.24 -6.32 15.84
CA GLU A 293 1.43 -6.24 16.66
C GLU A 293 1.84 -4.78 16.96
N LEU A 294 1.79 -3.88 15.98
CA LEU A 294 2.12 -2.48 16.22
C LEU A 294 1.17 -1.84 17.23
N LEU A 295 -0.13 -2.10 17.08
CA LEU A 295 -1.13 -1.61 18.03
C LEU A 295 -0.91 -2.22 19.44
N TRP A 296 -0.49 -3.49 19.52
CA TRP A 296 -0.09 -4.16 20.76
C TRP A 296 1.13 -3.48 21.39
N PHE A 297 2.16 -3.11 20.61
CA PHE A 297 3.31 -2.35 21.11
C PHE A 297 2.89 -0.97 21.65
N LEU A 298 2.06 -0.23 20.91
CA LEU A 298 1.61 1.10 21.33
C LEU A 298 0.83 1.08 22.64
N ARG A 299 0.10 -0.01 22.91
CA ARG A 299 -0.62 -0.22 24.18
C ARG A 299 0.27 -0.63 25.36
N GLY A 300 1.57 -0.86 25.14
CA GLY A 300 2.49 -1.26 26.21
C GLY A 300 2.41 -2.74 26.59
N GLU A 301 1.82 -3.56 25.73
CA GLU A 301 1.49 -4.95 26.03
C GLU A 301 2.73 -5.85 26.10
N THR A 302 2.63 -6.92 26.88
CA THR A 302 3.69 -7.94 27.04
C THR A 302 3.20 -9.38 26.89
N TYR A 303 1.87 -9.58 26.82
CA TYR A 303 1.26 -10.90 26.66
C TYR A 303 0.98 -11.23 25.20
N ALA A 304 1.79 -12.10 24.61
CA ALA A 304 1.70 -12.50 23.21
C ALA A 304 0.41 -13.28 22.89
N LYS A 305 -0.25 -13.86 23.89
CA LYS A 305 -1.52 -14.58 23.69
C LYS A 305 -2.61 -13.69 23.08
N LYS A 306 -2.59 -12.39 23.38
CA LYS A 306 -3.48 -11.39 22.75
C LYS A 306 -3.34 -11.36 21.22
N LEU A 307 -2.16 -11.68 20.69
CA LEU A 307 -1.90 -11.77 19.25
C LEU A 307 -2.33 -13.13 18.70
N SER A 308 -1.97 -14.23 19.36
CA SER A 308 -2.31 -15.58 18.89
C SER A 308 -3.81 -15.87 18.95
N ASP A 309 -4.55 -15.32 19.92
CA ASP A 309 -6.02 -15.38 19.97
C ASP A 309 -6.67 -14.64 18.79
N LYS A 310 -5.94 -13.71 18.15
CA LYS A 310 -6.32 -13.06 16.89
C LYS A 310 -5.72 -13.77 15.68
N GLY A 311 -5.14 -14.96 15.82
CA GLY A 311 -4.50 -15.70 14.74
C GLY A 311 -3.19 -15.08 14.22
N VAL A 312 -2.50 -14.30 15.06
CA VAL A 312 -1.18 -13.72 14.77
C VAL A 312 -0.14 -14.47 15.61
N HIS A 313 0.53 -15.44 15.00
CA HIS A 313 1.38 -16.43 15.67
C HIS A 313 2.88 -16.12 15.63
N ILE A 314 3.25 -14.86 15.38
CA ILE A 314 4.66 -14.45 15.17
C ILE A 314 5.52 -14.53 16.45
N TRP A 315 4.88 -14.64 17.63
CA TRP A 315 5.53 -14.73 18.93
C TRP A 315 5.46 -16.13 19.57
N ASP A 316 4.76 -17.08 18.97
CA ASP A 316 4.46 -18.39 19.58
C ASP A 316 5.73 -19.14 19.99
N ASP A 317 6.72 -19.22 19.09
CA ASP A 317 7.98 -19.91 19.37
C ASP A 317 8.74 -19.26 20.55
N ASN A 318 8.74 -17.93 20.61
CA ASN A 318 9.45 -17.17 21.64
C ASN A 318 8.66 -16.97 22.94
N GLY A 319 7.35 -17.25 22.93
CA GLY A 319 6.48 -17.24 24.09
C GLY A 319 6.27 -18.63 24.71
N SER A 320 6.69 -19.71 24.03
CA SER A 320 6.53 -21.07 24.52
C SER A 320 7.23 -21.32 25.87
N ARG A 321 6.66 -22.20 26.70
CA ARG A 321 7.24 -22.61 28.00
C ARG A 321 8.72 -23.01 27.86
N ALA A 322 9.01 -23.84 26.86
CA ALA A 322 10.37 -24.32 26.60
C ALA A 322 11.36 -23.18 26.29
N PHE A 323 10.93 -22.19 25.50
CA PHE A 323 11.79 -21.06 25.18
C PHE A 323 12.01 -20.14 26.39
N LEU A 324 10.96 -19.84 27.16
CA LEU A 324 11.07 -19.05 28.39
C LEU A 324 12.00 -19.72 29.41
N ASP A 325 11.87 -21.04 29.62
CA ASP A 325 12.77 -21.80 30.49
C ASP A 325 14.23 -21.75 30.01
N SER A 326 14.46 -21.84 28.70
CA SER A 326 15.81 -21.72 28.13
C SER A 326 16.47 -20.36 28.40
N ARG A 327 15.66 -19.34 28.72
CA ARG A 327 16.10 -17.99 29.09
C ARG A 327 16.16 -17.77 30.60
N GLY A 328 15.83 -18.77 31.42
CA GLY A 328 15.74 -18.66 32.87
C GLY A 328 14.53 -17.86 33.35
N LEU A 329 13.47 -17.78 32.54
CA LEU A 329 12.23 -17.05 32.84
C LEU A 329 11.15 -18.03 33.34
N THR A 330 11.51 -18.83 34.34
CA THR A 330 10.67 -19.91 34.89
C THR A 330 9.38 -19.39 35.54
N GLU A 331 9.40 -18.14 36.02
CA GLU A 331 8.28 -17.51 36.73
C GLU A 331 7.24 -16.87 35.80
N TYR A 332 7.56 -16.73 34.52
CA TYR A 332 6.63 -16.14 33.55
C TYR A 332 5.59 -17.18 33.12
N GLU A 333 4.36 -16.73 32.95
CA GLU A 333 3.33 -17.52 32.29
C GLU A 333 3.74 -17.79 30.83
N GLU A 334 3.30 -18.91 30.25
CA GLU A 334 3.48 -19.10 28.81
C GLU A 334 2.84 -17.94 28.04
N MET A 335 3.52 -17.44 27.01
CA MET A 335 3.20 -16.21 26.26
C MET A 335 3.41 -14.87 27.00
N ASP A 336 3.83 -14.86 28.26
CA ASP A 336 4.36 -13.64 28.91
C ASP A 336 5.82 -13.43 28.49
N LEU A 337 6.05 -12.40 27.67
CA LEU A 337 7.36 -12.14 27.08
C LEU A 337 8.29 -11.35 28.02
N GLY A 338 7.83 -10.95 29.19
CA GLY A 338 8.51 -9.97 30.03
C GLY A 338 8.40 -8.54 29.50
N PRO A 339 9.23 -7.60 29.99
CA PRO A 339 9.10 -6.17 29.69
C PRO A 339 9.70 -5.80 28.32
N VAL A 340 9.19 -6.41 27.25
CA VAL A 340 9.63 -6.23 25.86
C VAL A 340 9.04 -4.98 25.20
N TYR A 341 9.69 -4.48 24.15
CA TYR A 341 9.20 -3.45 23.22
C TYR A 341 8.24 -2.41 23.82
N GLY A 342 6.93 -2.60 23.60
CA GLY A 342 5.86 -1.69 24.01
C GLY A 342 5.93 -1.33 25.48
N PHE A 343 6.24 -2.30 26.35
CA PHE A 343 6.45 -2.04 27.76
C PHE A 343 7.55 -1.01 27.98
N GLN A 344 8.69 -1.15 27.31
CA GLN A 344 9.74 -0.12 27.41
C GLN A 344 9.30 1.20 26.77
N TRP A 345 8.48 1.19 25.72
CA TRP A 345 8.01 2.42 25.08
C TRP A 345 7.11 3.25 26.00
N ARG A 346 6.27 2.59 26.80
CA ARG A 346 5.28 3.24 27.69
C ARG A 346 5.69 3.29 29.16
N HIS A 347 6.60 2.42 29.59
CA HIS A 347 6.99 2.18 30.98
C HIS A 347 8.51 1.95 31.11
N PHE A 348 9.34 2.72 30.41
CA PHE A 348 10.79 2.53 30.41
C PHE A 348 11.35 2.54 31.84
N GLY A 349 12.07 1.49 32.22
CA GLY A 349 12.70 1.36 33.54
C GLY A 349 11.75 0.95 34.68
N ALA A 350 10.46 0.73 34.42
CA ALA A 350 9.55 0.17 35.42
C ALA A 350 9.96 -1.26 35.81
N ALA A 351 9.79 -1.61 37.08
CA ALA A 351 10.01 -2.96 37.57
C ALA A 351 8.87 -3.88 37.08
N TYR A 352 9.21 -4.94 36.36
CA TYR A 352 8.25 -5.88 35.81
C TYR A 352 8.01 -7.07 36.73
N THR A 353 6.76 -7.42 36.94
CA THR A 353 6.33 -8.65 37.62
C THR A 353 5.73 -9.63 36.61
N HIS A 354 4.48 -9.38 36.19
CA HIS A 354 3.70 -10.19 35.25
C HIS A 354 2.90 -9.29 34.31
N HIS A 355 2.39 -9.86 33.22
CA HIS A 355 1.69 -9.13 32.15
C HIS A 355 0.35 -8.49 32.57
N ASP A 356 -0.31 -9.02 33.60
CA ASP A 356 -1.64 -8.60 34.06
C ASP A 356 -1.58 -7.58 35.22
N ALA A 357 -0.38 -7.23 35.68
CA ALA A 357 -0.20 -6.20 36.69
C ALA A 357 -0.51 -4.79 36.14
N ASN A 358 -0.88 -3.88 37.04
CA ASN A 358 -1.13 -2.48 36.65
C ASN A 358 0.17 -1.68 36.61
N TYR A 359 0.56 -1.23 35.41
CA TYR A 359 1.73 -0.38 35.17
C TYR A 359 1.39 1.08 34.89
N ASP A 360 0.12 1.50 35.04
CA ASP A 360 -0.28 2.90 34.84
C ASP A 360 0.59 3.87 35.66
N GLY A 361 1.21 4.81 34.95
CA GLY A 361 2.09 5.82 35.56
C GLY A 361 3.45 5.31 36.03
N GLN A 362 3.79 4.03 35.81
CA GLN A 362 5.10 3.48 36.14
C GLN A 362 6.09 3.69 34.99
N GLY A 363 7.36 3.93 35.33
CA GLY A 363 8.43 4.16 34.35
C GLY A 363 8.26 5.47 33.57
N VAL A 364 9.00 5.59 32.45
CA VAL A 364 8.89 6.74 31.54
C VAL A 364 8.04 6.37 30.32
N ASP A 365 6.94 7.10 30.11
CA ASP A 365 6.14 7.01 28.89
C ASP A 365 6.79 7.86 27.78
N GLN A 366 7.66 7.21 27.01
CA GLN A 366 8.45 7.86 25.96
C GLN A 366 7.54 8.33 24.80
N ILE A 367 6.54 7.52 24.42
CA ILE A 367 5.63 7.84 23.32
C ILE A 367 4.82 9.09 23.65
N LYS A 368 4.29 9.17 24.87
CA LYS A 368 3.52 10.34 25.30
C LYS A 368 4.38 11.61 25.34
N ALA A 369 5.60 11.52 25.87
CA ALA A 369 6.53 12.65 25.91
C ALA A 369 6.84 13.17 24.49
N ILE A 370 7.05 12.27 23.53
CA ILE A 370 7.27 12.61 22.12
C ILE A 370 6.03 13.27 21.51
N VAL A 371 4.84 12.71 21.74
CA VAL A 371 3.58 13.28 21.22
C VAL A 371 3.37 14.71 21.72
N GLU A 372 3.60 14.99 23.00
CA GLU A 372 3.51 16.36 23.53
C GLU A 372 4.60 17.29 22.96
N THR A 373 5.82 16.78 22.80
CA THR A 373 6.94 17.55 22.23
C THR A 373 6.67 17.91 20.76
N LEU A 374 6.18 16.97 19.96
CA LEU A 374 5.83 17.20 18.55
C LEU A 374 4.76 18.29 18.38
N LYS A 375 3.82 18.40 19.32
CA LYS A 375 2.76 19.42 19.30
C LYS A 375 3.24 20.82 19.73
N THR A 376 4.31 20.91 20.53
CA THR A 376 4.70 22.15 21.20
C THR A 376 6.07 22.69 20.78
N ASN A 377 7.01 21.82 20.46
CA ASN A 377 8.36 22.13 20.01
C ASN A 377 8.81 21.11 18.93
N PRO A 378 8.22 21.16 17.73
CA PRO A 378 8.44 20.16 16.67
C PRO A 378 9.88 20.11 16.14
N ASP A 379 10.70 21.13 16.39
CA ASP A 379 12.11 21.20 15.99
C ASP A 379 13.06 20.56 17.02
N ASP A 380 12.53 20.03 18.14
CA ASP A 380 13.32 19.37 19.16
C ASP A 380 14.08 18.16 18.59
N ARG A 381 15.36 18.01 18.99
CA ARG A 381 16.26 16.99 18.42
C ARG A 381 16.37 15.73 19.28
N ARG A 382 15.52 15.60 20.32
CA ARG A 382 15.54 14.54 21.32
C ARG A 382 14.26 13.71 21.31
N MET A 383 13.40 13.90 20.29
CA MET A 383 12.17 13.15 20.08
C MET A 383 12.46 11.72 19.62
N LEU A 384 12.97 10.89 20.53
CA LEU A 384 13.30 9.49 20.27
C LEU A 384 12.87 8.60 21.44
N PHE A 385 12.52 7.36 21.12
CA PHE A 385 12.24 6.33 22.11
C PHE A 385 13.12 5.11 21.87
N THR A 386 13.37 4.34 22.92
CA THR A 386 14.17 3.13 22.87
C THR A 386 13.56 2.00 23.69
N ALA A 387 13.65 0.77 23.18
CA ALA A 387 13.40 -0.45 23.95
C ALA A 387 14.71 -1.12 24.42
N TRP A 388 15.87 -0.57 24.04
CA TRP A 388 17.15 -1.10 24.47
C TRP A 388 17.47 -0.64 25.89
N ASN A 389 16.99 -1.41 26.88
CA ASN A 389 17.24 -1.19 28.29
C ASN A 389 18.15 -2.30 28.85
N PRO A 390 19.47 -2.05 29.00
CA PRO A 390 20.42 -3.04 29.49
C PRO A 390 20.02 -3.69 30.83
N SER A 391 19.36 -2.94 31.72
CA SER A 391 18.90 -3.46 33.01
C SER A 391 17.74 -4.46 32.88
N ALA A 392 16.91 -4.31 31.84
CA ALA A 392 15.76 -5.18 31.61
C ALA A 392 16.03 -6.31 30.60
N LEU A 393 17.09 -6.25 29.80
CA LEU A 393 17.42 -7.29 28.80
C LEU A 393 17.43 -8.73 29.36
N PRO A 394 17.97 -9.01 30.56
CA PRO A 394 17.94 -10.36 31.12
C PRO A 394 16.52 -10.86 31.44
N ARG A 395 15.55 -9.95 31.60
CA ARG A 395 14.16 -10.24 31.94
C ARG A 395 13.24 -10.37 30.72
N MET A 396 13.76 -10.20 29.51
CA MET A 396 12.99 -10.25 28.26
C MET A 396 13.14 -11.62 27.57
N ALA A 397 12.06 -12.14 26.99
CA ALA A 397 12.09 -13.34 26.15
C ALA A 397 13.15 -13.22 25.06
N LEU A 398 13.23 -12.07 24.37
CA LEU A 398 14.31 -11.73 23.45
C LEU A 398 14.66 -10.22 23.52
N PRO A 399 15.95 -9.84 23.42
CA PRO A 399 16.34 -8.44 23.24
C PRO A 399 15.71 -7.84 21.98
N PRO A 400 15.24 -6.58 22.00
CA PRO A 400 14.51 -6.01 20.88
C PRO A 400 15.40 -5.88 19.64
N CYS A 401 14.83 -6.20 18.47
CA CYS A 401 15.52 -6.09 17.18
C CYS A 401 15.46 -4.66 16.64
N HIS A 402 14.25 -4.11 16.50
CA HIS A 402 13.99 -2.71 16.18
C HIS A 402 13.91 -1.90 17.48
N LEU A 403 15.04 -1.34 17.88
CA LEU A 403 15.28 -0.98 19.28
C LEU A 403 15.21 0.52 19.56
N LEU A 404 15.26 1.37 18.54
CA LEU A 404 15.22 2.82 18.69
C LEU A 404 14.53 3.44 17.47
N ALA A 405 13.72 4.47 17.71
CA ALA A 405 13.28 5.35 16.65
C ALA A 405 13.30 6.81 17.06
N GLN A 406 13.59 7.68 16.10
CA GLN A 406 13.68 9.13 16.26
C GLN A 406 12.78 9.83 15.26
N PHE A 407 12.06 10.85 15.71
CA PHE A 407 11.20 11.67 14.88
C PHE A 407 11.87 12.98 14.47
N TYR A 408 11.44 13.51 13.34
CA TYR A 408 11.87 14.78 12.78
C TYR A 408 10.69 15.46 12.10
N VAL A 409 10.55 16.78 12.28
CA VAL A 409 9.50 17.56 11.62
C VAL A 409 10.13 18.55 10.64
N SER A 410 9.53 18.65 9.46
CA SER A 410 9.83 19.72 8.50
C SER A 410 8.58 20.02 7.67
N ASN A 411 8.26 21.29 7.44
CA ASN A 411 7.11 21.70 6.61
C ASN A 411 5.76 21.06 7.02
N GLY A 412 5.56 20.84 8.33
CA GLY A 412 4.37 20.16 8.86
C GLY A 412 4.28 18.66 8.52
N GLU A 413 5.38 18.06 8.07
CA GLU A 413 5.50 16.61 7.81
C GLU A 413 6.36 15.94 8.89
N LEU A 414 5.89 14.80 9.38
CA LEU A 414 6.57 13.96 10.35
C LEU A 414 7.33 12.84 9.66
N SER A 415 8.65 12.86 9.80
CA SER A 415 9.53 11.76 9.42
C SER A 415 9.94 10.95 10.64
N CYS A 416 10.25 9.67 10.43
CA CYS A 416 10.73 8.74 11.45
C CYS A 416 11.96 8.00 10.95
N MET A 417 13.00 7.94 11.76
CA MET A 417 14.15 7.08 11.56
C MET A 417 14.09 5.90 12.52
N LEU A 418 14.14 4.68 12.00
CA LEU A 418 14.26 3.43 12.74
C LEU A 418 15.72 2.96 12.75
N TYR A 419 16.21 2.52 13.90
CA TYR A 419 17.42 1.70 14.02
C TYR A 419 17.06 0.25 14.39
N GLN A 420 17.48 -0.69 13.54
CA GLN A 420 17.31 -2.13 13.76
C GLN A 420 18.66 -2.83 13.80
N ARG A 421 18.97 -3.50 14.93
CA ARG A 421 20.30 -4.13 15.13
C ARG A 421 20.52 -5.40 14.31
N SER A 422 19.44 -6.14 14.02
CA SER A 422 19.45 -7.46 13.41
C SER A 422 18.24 -7.61 12.50
N CYS A 423 18.49 -7.88 11.23
CA CYS A 423 17.53 -7.68 10.16
C CYS A 423 17.49 -8.88 9.21
N ASP A 424 16.58 -9.82 9.46
CA ASP A 424 16.24 -10.84 8.48
C ASP A 424 15.57 -10.18 7.27
N MET A 425 16.27 -10.19 6.14
CA MET A 425 15.77 -9.58 4.92
C MET A 425 14.59 -10.34 4.32
N GLY A 426 14.50 -11.67 4.51
CA GLY A 426 13.53 -12.50 3.80
C GLY A 426 12.08 -12.37 4.29
N LEU A 427 11.90 -12.13 5.60
CA LEU A 427 10.58 -11.97 6.23
C LEU A 427 10.54 -10.75 7.18
N GLY A 428 11.57 -10.58 8.01
CA GLY A 428 11.59 -9.55 9.04
C GLY A 428 11.57 -8.11 8.51
N VAL A 429 12.47 -7.74 7.61
CA VAL A 429 12.62 -6.34 7.14
C VAL A 429 11.35 -5.80 6.47
N PRO A 430 10.69 -6.51 5.53
CA PRO A 430 9.42 -6.05 4.96
C PRO A 430 8.33 -5.80 6.01
N PHE A 431 8.30 -6.62 7.06
CA PHE A 431 7.38 -6.47 8.19
C PHE A 431 7.71 -5.21 9.02
N ASN A 432 8.99 -4.97 9.30
CA ASN A 432 9.47 -3.82 10.07
C ASN A 432 9.26 -2.49 9.34
N ILE A 433 9.48 -2.45 8.01
CA ILE A 433 9.17 -1.29 7.18
C ILE A 433 7.69 -0.90 7.35
N ALA A 434 6.79 -1.87 7.24
CA ALA A 434 5.35 -1.63 7.38
C ALA A 434 4.95 -1.21 8.80
N SER A 435 5.55 -1.81 9.83
CA SER A 435 5.27 -1.48 11.24
C SER A 435 5.64 -0.03 11.57
N TYR A 436 6.84 0.42 11.19
CA TYR A 436 7.28 1.79 11.47
C TYR A 436 6.66 2.82 10.52
N ALA A 437 6.23 2.41 9.32
CA ALA A 437 5.36 3.24 8.49
C ALA A 437 4.02 3.51 9.19
N LEU A 438 3.37 2.46 9.71
CA LEU A 438 2.12 2.59 10.45
C LEU A 438 2.30 3.44 11.73
N LEU A 439 3.36 3.20 12.50
CA LEU A 439 3.69 4.00 13.68
C LEU A 439 3.78 5.49 13.33
N THR A 440 4.54 5.83 12.29
CA THR A 440 4.74 7.22 11.87
C THR A 440 3.44 7.87 11.46
N ILE A 441 2.58 7.14 10.73
CA ILE A 441 1.26 7.64 10.34
C ILE A 441 0.38 7.90 11.56
N LEU A 442 0.35 6.98 12.53
CA LEU A 442 -0.45 7.14 13.75
C LEU A 442 0.05 8.29 14.63
N ILE A 443 1.37 8.45 14.79
CA ILE A 443 1.94 9.57 15.55
C ILE A 443 1.69 10.91 14.85
N ALA A 444 1.76 10.97 13.51
CA ALA A 444 1.39 12.16 12.75
C ALA A 444 -0.07 12.57 13.03
N LYS A 445 -1.00 11.61 13.00
CA LYS A 445 -2.42 11.84 13.35
C LYS A 445 -2.60 12.34 14.79
N ALA A 446 -1.88 11.75 15.75
CA ALA A 446 -1.94 12.13 17.16
C ALA A 446 -1.36 13.53 17.46
N THR A 447 -0.63 14.11 16.50
CA THR A 447 0.11 15.37 16.68
C THR A 447 -0.32 16.48 15.71
N GLY A 448 -1.32 16.22 14.86
CA GLY A 448 -1.80 17.19 13.87
C GLY A 448 -0.82 17.44 12.72
N LEU A 449 0.09 16.50 12.47
CA LEU A 449 1.07 16.55 11.38
C LEU A 449 0.66 15.65 10.21
N ARG A 450 1.29 15.86 9.05
CA ARG A 450 1.18 14.95 7.90
C ARG A 450 2.27 13.87 7.94
N PRO A 451 2.02 12.62 7.52
CA PRO A 451 3.09 11.64 7.36
C PRO A 451 4.11 12.09 6.28
N GLY A 452 5.40 12.02 6.60
CA GLY A 452 6.52 12.41 5.75
C GLY A 452 7.28 11.21 5.20
N GLU A 453 8.41 10.86 5.82
CA GLU A 453 9.33 9.81 5.34
C GLU A 453 9.72 8.83 6.46
N LEU A 454 9.84 7.56 6.11
CA LEU A 454 10.46 6.53 6.95
C LEU A 454 11.90 6.30 6.47
N VAL A 455 12.85 6.42 7.39
CA VAL A 455 14.27 6.05 7.19
C VAL A 455 14.54 4.80 8.02
N HIS A 456 15.04 3.73 7.40
CA HIS A 456 15.33 2.47 8.08
C HIS A 456 16.82 2.18 8.05
N THR A 457 17.50 2.32 9.19
CA THR A 457 18.90 1.94 9.39
C THR A 457 19.00 0.50 9.87
N LEU A 458 19.85 -0.28 9.21
CA LEU A 458 20.07 -1.70 9.46
C LEU A 458 21.50 -1.93 9.97
N GLY A 459 21.61 -2.64 11.09
CA GLY A 459 22.87 -3.13 11.66
C GLY A 459 23.38 -4.36 10.92
N ASP A 460 23.26 -5.54 11.55
CA ASP A 460 23.49 -6.82 10.87
C ASP A 460 22.28 -7.15 9.97
N ALA A 461 22.46 -7.00 8.66
CA ALA A 461 21.44 -7.31 7.65
C ALA A 461 21.80 -8.63 6.98
N HIS A 462 20.88 -9.60 7.05
CA HIS A 462 21.18 -10.96 6.65
C HIS A 462 20.06 -11.65 5.89
N VAL A 463 20.46 -12.62 5.07
CA VAL A 463 19.60 -13.59 4.42
C VAL A 463 19.96 -14.95 5.00
N TYR A 464 18.99 -15.66 5.56
CA TYR A 464 19.21 -17.04 6.00
C TYR A 464 19.59 -17.94 4.82
N SER A 465 20.47 -18.93 5.04
CA SER A 465 20.95 -19.79 3.95
C SER A 465 19.80 -20.52 3.23
N ASN A 466 18.79 -20.96 3.98
CA ASN A 466 17.57 -21.58 3.45
C ASN A 466 16.63 -20.60 2.71
N HIS A 467 16.90 -19.30 2.74
CA HIS A 467 16.15 -18.28 2.01
C HIS A 467 16.82 -17.85 0.69
N VAL A 468 18.05 -18.30 0.39
CA VAL A 468 18.79 -17.86 -0.81
C VAL A 468 18.02 -18.15 -2.10
N GLU A 469 17.58 -19.40 -2.31
CA GLU A 469 16.82 -19.78 -3.50
C GLU A 469 15.50 -19.00 -3.66
N PRO A 470 14.59 -18.97 -2.66
CA PRO A 470 13.35 -18.20 -2.81
C PRO A 470 13.58 -16.69 -2.93
N CYS A 471 14.64 -16.13 -2.33
CA CYS A 471 15.02 -14.74 -2.55
C CYS A 471 15.51 -14.49 -3.98
N ASN A 472 16.31 -15.39 -4.57
CA ASN A 472 16.71 -15.28 -5.98
C ASN A 472 15.50 -15.31 -6.93
N GLU A 473 14.45 -16.09 -6.63
CA GLU A 473 13.20 -16.02 -7.40
C GLU A 473 12.45 -14.70 -7.21
N GLN A 474 12.49 -14.12 -6.00
CA GLN A 474 11.93 -12.80 -5.73
C GLN A 474 12.66 -11.69 -6.52
N LEU A 475 13.99 -11.76 -6.62
CA LEU A 475 14.83 -10.78 -7.33
C LEU A 475 14.52 -10.65 -8.83
N LYS A 476 13.89 -11.66 -9.44
CA LYS A 476 13.43 -11.60 -10.85
C LYS A 476 12.22 -10.70 -11.05
N ARG A 477 11.47 -10.37 -9.99
CA ARG A 477 10.22 -9.60 -10.07
C ARG A 477 10.54 -8.12 -10.11
N VAL A 478 9.95 -7.41 -11.07
CA VAL A 478 10.01 -5.95 -11.12
C VAL A 478 9.04 -5.38 -10.07
N PRO A 479 9.50 -4.54 -9.12
CA PRO A 479 8.63 -3.88 -8.15
C PRO A 479 7.51 -3.06 -8.80
N ARG A 480 6.29 -3.21 -8.26
CA ARG A 480 5.10 -2.42 -8.63
C ARG A 480 4.97 -1.18 -7.75
N ALA A 481 4.05 -0.29 -8.11
CA ALA A 481 3.65 0.82 -7.27
C ALA A 481 3.13 0.33 -5.90
N PHE A 482 3.48 1.05 -4.83
CA PHE A 482 3.03 0.74 -3.48
C PHE A 482 1.54 0.99 -3.27
N PRO A 483 0.91 0.26 -2.33
CA PRO A 483 -0.47 0.53 -1.92
C PRO A 483 -0.61 1.80 -1.06
N TYR A 484 -1.84 2.05 -0.63
CA TYR A 484 -2.21 3.17 0.22
C TYR A 484 -2.91 2.69 1.50
N LEU A 485 -2.77 3.45 2.59
CA LEU A 485 -3.46 3.23 3.85
C LEU A 485 -4.54 4.29 4.07
N VAL A 486 -5.75 3.85 4.39
CA VAL A 486 -6.88 4.72 4.75
C VAL A 486 -7.47 4.34 6.10
N PHE A 487 -8.05 5.33 6.78
CA PHE A 487 -8.78 5.13 8.03
C PHE A 487 -10.27 5.23 7.76
N ARG A 488 -11.01 4.18 8.12
CA ARG A 488 -12.48 4.08 8.03
C ARG A 488 -13.16 4.79 9.20
N ARG A 489 -12.48 4.84 10.35
CA ARG A 489 -12.91 5.54 11.55
C ARG A 489 -11.71 6.03 12.34
N GLU A 490 -11.96 6.97 13.23
CA GLU A 490 -10.98 7.51 14.17
C GLU A 490 -11.38 7.16 15.61
N ARG A 491 -10.44 7.33 16.53
CA ARG A 491 -10.62 7.01 17.96
C ARG A 491 -10.32 8.21 18.83
N GLU A 492 -10.86 8.21 20.05
CA GLU A 492 -10.58 9.26 21.04
C GLU A 492 -9.15 9.18 21.56
N PHE A 493 -8.59 7.97 21.66
CA PHE A 493 -7.23 7.73 22.14
C PHE A 493 -6.43 6.84 21.17
N LEU A 494 -5.11 7.05 21.13
CA LEU A 494 -4.19 6.27 20.30
C LEU A 494 -4.25 4.77 20.62
N GLU A 495 -4.38 4.43 21.89
CA GLU A 495 -4.44 3.05 22.37
C GLU A 495 -5.70 2.30 21.90
N ASP A 496 -6.74 3.03 21.49
CA ASP A 496 -8.05 2.48 21.13
C ASP A 496 -8.17 2.13 19.63
N TYR A 497 -7.13 2.40 18.83
CA TYR A 497 -7.12 1.95 17.44
C TYR A 497 -7.08 0.43 17.35
N GLU A 498 -7.88 -0.09 16.43
CA GLU A 498 -7.99 -1.50 16.06
C GLU A 498 -7.59 -1.69 14.59
N GLU A 499 -7.21 -2.92 14.22
CA GLU A 499 -6.84 -3.23 12.82
C GLU A 499 -7.98 -2.91 11.85
N GLY A 500 -9.23 -3.22 12.23
CA GLY A 500 -10.42 -2.95 11.43
C GLY A 500 -10.82 -1.47 11.33
N ASP A 501 -10.08 -0.55 11.95
CA ASP A 501 -10.27 0.90 11.76
C ASP A 501 -9.61 1.41 10.49
N MET A 502 -8.68 0.65 9.92
CA MET A 502 -7.89 1.02 8.76
C MET A 502 -7.91 -0.08 7.70
N GLU A 503 -7.63 0.29 6.45
CA GLU A 503 -7.55 -0.68 5.36
C GLU A 503 -6.47 -0.30 4.35
N VAL A 504 -5.77 -1.34 3.88
CA VAL A 504 -4.83 -1.23 2.76
C VAL A 504 -5.59 -1.37 1.46
N ILE A 505 -5.47 -0.36 0.59
CA ILE A 505 -6.09 -0.35 -0.73
C ILE A 505 -5.03 -0.44 -1.82
N ASP A 506 -5.45 -0.95 -2.98
CA ASP A 506 -4.64 -0.98 -4.20
C ASP A 506 -3.33 -1.81 -4.10
N TYR A 507 -3.26 -2.79 -3.19
CA TYR A 507 -2.10 -3.70 -3.04
C TYR A 507 -2.12 -4.87 -4.04
N ALA A 508 -1.26 -4.85 -5.07
CA ALA A 508 -1.34 -5.72 -6.25
C ALA A 508 -0.19 -6.72 -6.43
#